data_AF-G0S9F4-F1
#
_entry.id   AF-G0S9F4-F1
#
_cell.length_a   1.000
_cell.length_b   1.000
_cell.length_c   1.000
_cell.angle_alpha   90.00
_cell.angle_beta   90.00
_cell.angle_gamma   90.00
#
_symmetry.space_group_name_H-M   'P 1'
#
loop_
_entity.id
_entity.type
_entity.pdbx_description
1 polymer ?
#
loop_
_entity_poly.entity_id
_entity_poly.type
_entity_poly.pdbx_seq_one_letter_code
_entity_poly.pdbx_strand_id
1 'polypeptide(L)'
;MQLINLFCLALAGLVAASPVQKELAERQNQKIRIMPLGDSITEITCWRAFVWDQLADAGLADKVDYVGSQYSNPQNCQPKTFNWDQSHEGHSGWLAIDIANSYLEGWLRNTPADIVMFMLGTNDVFRGRSTNDIIAAYTKMVNIMRAANPKMKIIVDLVIPLSFGNQGIEQLNARIPEWARSMNSTESPIVIADCYTGFNAWSDLRDGVHPSLSGDRIIADRVGPLLLEYVRQALDGR
;
A
#
# COMPACT_ATOMS: atom_id res chain seq x y z
N MET A 1 -33.05 37.69 -55.52
CA MET A 1 -31.92 37.82 -54.59
C MET A 1 -32.34 37.15 -53.29
N GLN A 2 -31.59 36.12 -52.85
CA GLN A 2 -31.61 35.51 -51.51
C GLN A 2 -32.88 34.72 -51.09
N LEU A 3 -32.83 33.58 -50.40
CA LEU A 3 -31.78 32.68 -49.90
C LEU A 3 -32.46 31.30 -49.69
N ILE A 4 -31.89 30.24 -50.23
CA ILE A 4 -32.29 28.85 -49.92
C ILE A 4 -31.55 28.47 -48.64
N ASN A 5 -32.26 28.32 -47.53
CA ASN A 5 -31.72 27.76 -46.29
C ASN A 5 -31.61 26.24 -46.45
N LEU A 6 -30.39 25.76 -46.70
CA LEU A 6 -30.03 24.35 -46.66
C LEU A 6 -29.96 23.90 -45.19
N PHE A 7 -30.91 23.07 -44.77
CA PHE A 7 -30.82 22.33 -43.51
C PHE A 7 -29.82 21.18 -43.69
N CYS A 8 -28.60 21.32 -43.15
CA CYS A 8 -27.68 20.20 -42.97
C CYS A 8 -28.15 19.38 -41.75
N LEU A 9 -28.87 18.28 -41.97
CA LEU A 9 -28.97 17.22 -40.97
C LEU A 9 -27.60 16.54 -40.85
N ALA A 10 -26.86 16.83 -39.77
CA ALA A 10 -25.74 16.02 -39.37
C ALA A 10 -26.29 14.72 -38.76
N LEU A 11 -26.22 13.61 -39.51
CA LEU A 11 -26.39 12.28 -38.91
C LEU A 11 -25.19 12.03 -38.01
N ALA A 12 -25.38 12.18 -36.69
CA ALA A 12 -24.47 11.62 -35.70
C ALA A 12 -24.65 10.10 -35.70
N GLY A 13 -23.90 9.40 -36.56
CA GLY A 13 -23.81 7.95 -36.49
C GLY A 13 -23.17 7.55 -35.16
N LEU A 14 -23.86 6.75 -34.34
CA LEU A 14 -23.23 6.06 -33.21
C LEU A 14 -22.19 5.08 -33.77
N VAL A 15 -20.92 5.48 -33.77
CA VAL A 15 -19.81 4.55 -34.02
C VAL A 15 -19.64 3.72 -32.75
N ALA A 16 -19.96 2.43 -32.82
CA ALA A 16 -19.70 1.51 -31.72
C ALA A 16 -18.19 1.40 -31.48
N ALA A 17 -17.75 1.67 -30.24
CA ALA A 17 -16.34 1.55 -29.85
C ALA A 17 -15.83 0.12 -30.11
N SER A 18 -14.61 0.02 -30.62
CA SER A 18 -13.96 -1.27 -30.89
C SER A 18 -13.72 -2.05 -29.59
N PRO A 19 -13.55 -3.38 -29.64
CA PRO A 19 -13.23 -4.19 -28.45
C PRO A 19 -12.00 -3.67 -27.69
N VAL A 20 -11.00 -3.19 -28.41
CA VAL A 20 -9.78 -2.57 -27.83
C VAL A 20 -10.12 -1.27 -27.11
N GLN A 21 -10.97 -0.42 -27.69
CA GLN A 21 -11.41 0.82 -27.05
C GLN A 21 -12.31 0.58 -25.83
N LYS A 22 -13.11 -0.49 -25.84
CA LYS A 22 -13.89 -0.91 -24.67
C LYS A 22 -12.99 -1.45 -23.56
N GLU A 23 -12.00 -2.28 -23.88
CA GLU A 23 -11.04 -2.78 -22.89
C GLU A 23 -10.20 -1.63 -22.30
N LEU A 24 -9.76 -0.68 -23.11
CA LEU A 24 -9.07 0.53 -22.63
C LEU A 24 -9.96 1.39 -21.74
N ALA A 25 -11.22 1.59 -22.11
CA ALA A 25 -12.18 2.33 -21.29
C ALA A 25 -12.49 1.61 -19.97
N GLU A 26 -12.60 0.27 -19.97
CA GLU A 26 -12.79 -0.53 -18.77
C GLU A 26 -11.56 -0.48 -17.84
N ARG A 27 -10.34 -0.55 -18.40
CA ARG A 27 -9.09 -0.36 -17.64
C ARG A 27 -8.96 1.05 -17.06
N GLN A 28 -9.36 2.08 -17.81
CA GLN A 28 -9.38 3.46 -17.33
C GLN A 28 -10.44 3.68 -16.24
N ASN A 29 -11.51 2.89 -16.23
CA ASN A 29 -12.60 2.99 -15.27
C ASN A 29 -12.39 2.16 -13.99
N GLN A 30 -11.39 1.27 -13.94
CA GLN A 30 -11.05 0.53 -12.71
C GLN A 30 -10.23 1.41 -11.77
N LYS A 31 -10.49 1.41 -10.47
CA LYS A 31 -9.64 2.10 -9.50
C LYS A 31 -8.30 1.37 -9.30
N ILE A 32 -7.29 2.07 -8.83
CA ILE A 32 -6.00 1.48 -8.41
C ILE A 32 -6.19 0.84 -7.04
N ARG A 33 -5.90 -0.45 -6.92
CA ARG A 33 -6.10 -1.21 -5.69
C ARG A 33 -4.82 -1.22 -4.86
N ILE A 34 -4.93 -0.75 -3.63
CA ILE A 34 -3.81 -0.60 -2.70
C ILE A 34 -4.06 -1.54 -1.53
N MET A 35 -3.11 -2.41 -1.22
CA MET A 35 -3.18 -3.30 -0.06
C MET A 35 -2.24 -2.80 1.05
N PRO A 36 -2.78 -2.18 2.13
CA PRO A 36 -2.07 -2.02 3.38
C PRO A 36 -1.87 -3.38 4.04
N LEU A 37 -0.72 -4.02 3.82
CA LEU A 37 -0.36 -5.30 4.42
C LEU A 37 0.43 -5.07 5.71
N GLY A 38 0.18 -5.85 6.77
CA GLY A 38 1.03 -5.76 7.95
C GLY A 38 0.54 -6.54 9.15
N ASP A 39 1.08 -6.16 10.31
CA ASP A 39 0.67 -6.71 11.60
C ASP A 39 -0.25 -5.73 12.36
N SER A 40 -0.15 -5.68 13.69
CA SER A 40 -0.89 -4.76 14.54
C SER A 40 -0.56 -3.30 14.24
N ILE A 41 0.65 -2.99 13.77
CA ILE A 41 1.02 -1.62 13.37
C ILE A 41 0.22 -1.16 12.15
N THR A 42 -0.32 -2.07 11.33
CA THR A 42 -1.26 -1.75 10.24
C THR A 42 -2.72 -1.82 10.71
N GLU A 43 -3.08 -2.82 11.52
CA GLU A 43 -4.46 -3.06 11.93
C GLU A 43 -4.98 -2.00 12.92
N ILE A 44 -4.24 -1.75 14.01
CA ILE A 44 -4.75 -1.08 15.22
C ILE A 44 -4.17 0.33 15.42
N THR A 45 -4.01 1.07 14.32
CA THR A 45 -3.36 2.39 14.24
C THR A 45 -4.07 3.31 13.26
N CYS A 46 -3.72 4.60 13.26
CA CYS A 46 -4.40 5.62 12.44
C CYS A 46 -3.62 6.10 11.21
N TRP A 47 -2.41 5.61 10.95
CA TRP A 47 -1.62 6.08 9.80
C TRP A 47 -2.35 5.87 8.47
N ARG A 48 -3.12 4.78 8.31
CA ARG A 48 -3.93 4.51 7.09
C ARG A 48 -4.95 5.62 6.83
N ALA A 49 -5.59 6.12 7.87
CA ALA A 49 -6.54 7.23 7.78
C ALA A 49 -5.83 8.52 7.35
N PHE A 50 -4.63 8.79 7.88
CA PHE A 50 -3.85 9.96 7.50
C PHE A 50 -3.30 9.88 6.07
N VAL A 51 -2.88 8.70 5.61
CA VAL A 51 -2.50 8.50 4.20
C VAL A 51 -3.72 8.67 3.29
N TRP A 52 -4.92 8.25 3.72
CA TRP A 52 -6.14 8.50 2.96
C TRP A 52 -6.46 10.00 2.85
N ASP A 53 -6.32 10.77 3.93
CA ASP A 53 -6.44 12.24 3.87
C ASP A 53 -5.47 12.83 2.83
N GLN A 54 -4.22 12.34 2.76
CA GLN A 54 -3.26 12.79 1.75
C GLN A 54 -3.67 12.42 0.31
N LEU A 55 -4.25 11.23 0.10
CA LEU A 55 -4.81 10.82 -1.18
C LEU A 55 -5.98 11.73 -1.59
N ALA A 56 -6.85 12.08 -0.66
CA ALA A 56 -7.97 12.98 -0.93
C ALA A 56 -7.52 14.42 -1.18
N ASP A 57 -6.59 14.94 -0.39
CA ASP A 57 -5.98 16.26 -0.58
C ASP A 57 -5.29 16.37 -1.96
N ALA A 58 -4.78 15.26 -2.48
CA ALA A 58 -4.22 15.15 -3.83
C ALA A 58 -5.25 14.90 -4.95
N GLY A 59 -6.54 14.81 -4.64
CA GLY A 59 -7.61 14.51 -5.60
C GLY A 59 -7.60 13.07 -6.14
N LEU A 60 -6.97 12.13 -5.41
CA LEU A 60 -6.78 10.74 -5.83
C LEU A 60 -7.71 9.74 -5.13
N ALA A 61 -8.44 10.14 -4.08
CA ALA A 61 -9.30 9.22 -3.30
C ALA A 61 -10.36 8.49 -4.18
N ASP A 62 -10.94 9.16 -5.17
CA ASP A 62 -11.92 8.53 -6.08
C ASP A 62 -11.27 7.66 -7.17
N LYS A 63 -9.94 7.61 -7.23
CA LYS A 63 -9.16 6.83 -8.21
C LYS A 63 -8.55 5.57 -7.61
N VAL A 64 -8.69 5.38 -6.30
CA VAL A 64 -8.09 4.27 -5.57
C VAL A 64 -9.14 3.54 -4.74
N ASP A 65 -8.86 2.28 -4.45
CA ASP A 65 -9.53 1.50 -3.41
C ASP A 65 -8.45 0.92 -2.50
N TYR A 66 -8.68 0.97 -1.18
CA TYR A 66 -7.95 0.08 -0.30
C TYR A 66 -8.55 -1.32 -0.42
N VAL A 67 -7.72 -2.35 -0.39
CA VAL A 67 -8.16 -3.74 -0.51
C VAL A 67 -7.52 -4.61 0.56
N GLY A 68 -8.25 -5.63 0.98
CA GLY A 68 -7.80 -6.66 1.90
C GLY A 68 -8.98 -7.33 2.60
N SER A 69 -8.70 -8.36 3.38
CA SER A 69 -9.72 -9.14 4.08
C SER A 69 -10.26 -8.47 5.35
N GLN A 70 -9.58 -7.45 5.85
CA GLN A 70 -9.92 -6.73 7.08
C GLN A 70 -10.45 -5.33 6.78
N TYR A 71 -11.26 -4.79 7.69
CA TYR A 71 -11.83 -3.44 7.59
C TYR A 71 -11.91 -2.78 8.97
N SER A 72 -11.10 -3.22 9.94
CA SER A 72 -11.20 -2.78 11.32
C SER A 72 -10.62 -1.38 11.53
N ASN A 73 -11.24 -0.64 12.47
CA ASN A 73 -10.79 0.66 12.96
C ASN A 73 -10.91 0.75 14.49
N PRO A 74 -10.15 -0.06 15.25
CA PRO A 74 -10.32 -0.19 16.69
C PRO A 74 -9.87 1.05 17.48
N GLN A 75 -9.03 1.91 16.90
CA GLN A 75 -8.64 3.19 17.49
C GLN A 75 -9.65 4.31 17.23
N ASN A 76 -10.75 4.02 16.54
CA ASN A 76 -11.76 5.00 16.14
C ASN A 76 -11.13 6.21 15.41
N CYS A 77 -10.20 5.94 14.51
CA CYS A 77 -9.50 6.96 13.73
C CYS A 77 -10.50 7.81 12.94
N GLN A 78 -10.36 9.13 13.03
CA GLN A 78 -11.24 10.10 12.38
C GLN A 78 -10.43 10.90 11.34
N PRO A 79 -10.35 10.44 10.08
CA PRO A 79 -9.78 11.25 9.02
C PRO A 79 -10.62 12.50 8.77
N LYS A 80 -10.04 13.51 8.13
CA LYS A 80 -10.79 14.70 7.69
C LYS A 80 -11.81 14.35 6.62
N THR A 81 -11.51 13.32 5.82
CA THR A 81 -12.35 12.87 4.72
C THR A 81 -13.46 11.93 5.18
N PHE A 82 -14.67 12.09 4.65
CA PHE A 82 -15.81 11.21 4.97
C PHE A 82 -15.82 9.88 4.21
N ASN A 83 -15.07 9.77 3.10
CA ASN A 83 -15.06 8.61 2.20
C ASN A 83 -13.85 7.68 2.43
N TRP A 84 -13.30 7.65 3.64
CA TRP A 84 -12.16 6.78 3.96
C TRP A 84 -12.51 5.30 3.79
N ASP A 85 -11.83 4.65 2.85
CA ASP A 85 -11.84 3.20 2.70
C ASP A 85 -11.00 2.55 3.81
N GLN A 86 -11.67 1.79 4.67
CA GLN A 86 -11.03 1.18 5.84
C GLN A 86 -10.39 -0.16 5.54
N SER A 87 -10.50 -0.68 4.31
CA SER A 87 -9.98 -1.99 3.95
C SER A 87 -8.46 -2.10 4.19
N HIS A 88 -7.99 -3.25 4.65
CA HIS A 88 -6.58 -3.54 4.85
C HIS A 88 -6.32 -5.06 4.97
N GLU A 89 -5.05 -5.43 4.97
CA GLU A 89 -4.55 -6.79 5.20
C GLU A 89 -3.59 -6.78 6.42
N GLY A 90 -4.02 -6.12 7.49
CA GLY A 90 -3.27 -5.98 8.74
C GLY A 90 -3.77 -6.98 9.78
N HIS A 91 -2.86 -7.74 10.40
CA HIS A 91 -3.23 -8.84 11.31
C HIS A 91 -2.37 -8.82 12.58
N SER A 92 -2.96 -8.44 13.71
CA SER A 92 -2.25 -8.27 14.99
C SER A 92 -1.56 -9.53 15.46
N GLY A 93 -0.26 -9.42 15.75
CA GLY A 93 0.57 -10.52 16.26
C GLY A 93 1.08 -11.51 15.20
N TRP A 94 0.76 -11.28 13.93
CA TRP A 94 1.19 -12.14 12.82
C TRP A 94 2.62 -11.87 12.39
N LEU A 95 3.25 -12.92 11.88
CA LEU A 95 4.64 -12.92 11.45
C LEU A 95 4.72 -12.78 9.92
N ALA A 96 5.76 -12.09 9.44
CA ALA A 96 6.10 -12.06 8.01
C ALA A 96 6.28 -13.48 7.46
N ILE A 97 6.92 -14.36 8.24
CA ILE A 97 7.16 -15.75 7.87
C ILE A 97 5.85 -16.51 7.65
N ASP A 98 4.87 -16.35 8.55
CA ASP A 98 3.59 -17.07 8.46
C ASP A 98 2.77 -16.54 7.26
N ILE A 99 2.71 -15.21 7.11
CA ILE A 99 2.06 -14.54 5.98
C ILE A 99 2.60 -15.05 4.64
N ALA A 100 3.93 -15.06 4.49
CA ALA A 100 4.61 -15.51 3.28
C ALA A 100 4.36 -16.98 2.96
N ASN A 101 4.20 -17.82 3.98
CA ASN A 101 4.10 -19.26 3.82
C ASN A 101 2.69 -19.78 3.60
N SER A 102 1.66 -19.07 4.07
CA SER A 102 0.33 -19.66 4.16
C SER A 102 -0.82 -18.77 3.70
N TYR A 103 -0.62 -17.45 3.57
CA TYR A 103 -1.77 -16.53 3.46
C TYR A 103 -1.73 -15.61 2.24
N LEU A 104 -0.57 -15.01 1.95
CA LEU A 104 -0.50 -13.91 0.98
C LEU A 104 -1.02 -14.27 -0.41
N GLU A 105 -0.75 -15.49 -0.89
CA GLU A 105 -1.25 -15.93 -2.21
C GLU A 105 -2.78 -15.98 -2.25
N GLY A 106 -3.42 -16.46 -1.19
CA GLY A 106 -4.87 -16.50 -1.07
C GLY A 106 -5.47 -15.10 -1.00
N TRP A 107 -4.86 -14.20 -0.24
CA TRP A 107 -5.30 -12.80 -0.15
C TRP A 107 -5.20 -12.09 -1.50
N LEU A 108 -4.07 -12.17 -2.20
CA LEU A 108 -3.92 -11.53 -3.52
C LEU A 108 -4.85 -12.13 -4.59
N ARG A 109 -5.31 -13.36 -4.42
CA ARG A 109 -6.32 -13.96 -5.29
C ARG A 109 -7.72 -13.40 -5.02
N ASN A 110 -8.07 -13.21 -3.75
CA ASN A 110 -9.40 -12.76 -3.34
C ASN A 110 -9.57 -11.24 -3.41
N THR A 111 -8.50 -10.50 -3.12
CA THR A 111 -8.42 -9.04 -3.13
C THR A 111 -7.17 -8.63 -3.90
N PRO A 112 -7.19 -8.69 -5.24
CA PRO A 112 -5.99 -8.43 -6.01
C PRO A 112 -5.58 -6.97 -5.92
N ALA A 113 -4.27 -6.72 -5.90
CA ALA A 113 -3.68 -5.42 -5.67
C ALA A 113 -2.80 -4.98 -6.86
N ASP A 114 -2.68 -3.67 -7.02
CA ASP A 114 -1.76 -3.01 -7.94
C ASP A 114 -0.55 -2.43 -7.18
N ILE A 115 -0.79 -2.03 -5.93
CA ILE A 115 0.22 -1.54 -4.99
C ILE A 115 0.10 -2.30 -3.68
N VAL A 116 1.21 -2.79 -3.13
CA VAL A 116 1.28 -3.30 -1.76
C VAL A 116 2.23 -2.42 -0.96
N MET A 117 1.77 -1.98 0.22
CA MET A 117 2.63 -1.31 1.21
C MET A 117 2.66 -2.17 2.47
N PHE A 118 3.86 -2.45 3.01
CA PHE A 118 3.97 -3.33 4.17
C PHE A 118 5.05 -2.95 5.18
N MET A 119 4.66 -3.07 6.45
CA MET A 119 5.53 -3.13 7.62
C MET A 119 5.25 -4.43 8.36
N LEU A 120 6.26 -5.31 8.41
CA LEU A 120 6.18 -6.63 9.06
C LEU A 120 7.53 -6.95 9.69
N GLY A 121 7.61 -7.93 10.59
CA GLY A 121 8.87 -8.35 11.21
C GLY A 121 8.98 -8.00 12.69
N THR A 122 8.14 -7.09 13.19
CA THR A 122 8.03 -6.78 14.62
C THR A 122 7.79 -8.04 15.45
N ASN A 123 6.77 -8.82 15.06
CA ASN A 123 6.43 -10.05 15.76
C ASN A 123 7.43 -11.17 15.53
N ASP A 124 8.06 -11.23 14.34
CA ASP A 124 9.12 -12.20 14.05
C ASP A 124 10.31 -12.00 14.99
N VAL A 125 10.77 -10.76 15.12
CA VAL A 125 11.84 -10.38 16.06
C VAL A 125 11.44 -10.68 17.49
N PHE A 126 10.22 -10.30 17.91
CA PHE A 126 9.73 -10.57 19.26
C PHE A 126 9.65 -12.08 19.57
N ARG A 127 9.35 -12.92 18.56
CA ARG A 127 9.34 -14.39 18.68
C ARG A 127 10.70 -15.04 18.41
N GLY A 128 11.78 -14.26 18.35
CA GLY A 128 13.16 -14.77 18.22
C GLY A 128 13.47 -15.39 16.86
N ARG A 129 12.77 -15.00 15.79
CA ARG A 129 13.08 -15.41 14.43
C ARG A 129 14.34 -14.70 13.94
N SER A 130 15.14 -15.38 13.14
CA SER A 130 16.38 -14.79 12.65
C SER A 130 16.10 -13.74 11.57
N THR A 131 16.94 -12.70 11.51
CA THR A 131 16.89 -11.69 10.43
C THR A 131 16.95 -12.34 9.04
N ASN A 132 17.69 -13.44 8.88
CA ASN A 132 17.76 -14.15 7.60
C ASN A 132 16.42 -14.79 7.22
N ASP A 133 15.69 -15.37 8.18
CA ASP A 133 14.36 -15.95 7.92
C ASP A 133 13.34 -14.88 7.55
N ILE A 134 13.40 -13.71 8.20
CA ILE A 134 12.52 -12.57 7.91
C ILE A 134 12.79 -12.04 6.49
N ILE A 135 14.06 -11.85 6.10
CA ILE A 135 14.43 -11.42 4.75
C ILE A 135 14.08 -12.49 3.69
N ALA A 136 14.18 -13.77 4.02
CA ALA A 136 13.71 -14.84 3.15
C ALA A 136 12.18 -14.81 2.97
N ALA A 137 11.43 -14.53 4.03
CA ALA A 137 9.99 -14.32 3.96
C ALA A 137 9.63 -13.11 3.09
N TYR A 138 10.33 -11.98 3.24
CA TYR A 138 10.14 -10.81 2.38
C TYR A 138 10.37 -11.14 0.90
N THR A 139 11.47 -11.85 0.59
CA THR A 139 11.75 -12.32 -0.77
C THR A 139 10.61 -13.19 -1.32
N LYS A 140 10.11 -14.13 -0.52
CA LYS A 140 8.98 -14.97 -0.90
C LYS A 140 7.70 -14.16 -1.13
N MET A 141 7.40 -13.18 -0.27
CA MET A 141 6.25 -12.30 -0.42
C MET A 141 6.32 -11.50 -1.73
N VAL A 142 7.46 -10.89 -2.06
CA VAL A 142 7.66 -10.16 -3.32
C VAL A 142 7.46 -11.08 -4.54
N ASN A 143 7.94 -12.32 -4.48
CA ASN A 143 7.72 -13.28 -5.57
C ASN A 143 6.24 -13.65 -5.73
N ILE A 144 5.50 -13.84 -4.64
CA ILE A 144 4.05 -14.08 -4.68
C ILE A 144 3.31 -12.86 -5.26
N MET A 145 3.68 -11.65 -4.81
CA MET A 145 3.12 -10.40 -5.33
C MET A 145 3.32 -10.26 -6.83
N ARG A 146 4.53 -10.54 -7.33
CA ARG A 146 4.87 -10.48 -8.75
C ARG A 146 4.22 -11.59 -9.58
N ALA A 147 4.00 -12.76 -8.99
CA ALA A 147 3.24 -13.83 -9.64
C ALA A 147 1.76 -13.43 -9.81
N ALA A 148 1.17 -12.74 -8.83
CA ALA A 148 -0.19 -12.23 -8.92
C ALA A 148 -0.32 -11.02 -9.87
N ASN A 149 0.66 -10.13 -9.86
CA ASN A 149 0.74 -8.96 -10.73
C ASN A 149 2.21 -8.68 -11.10
N PRO A 150 2.66 -8.99 -12.33
CA PRO A 150 4.04 -8.73 -12.75
C PRO A 150 4.45 -7.25 -12.73
N LYS A 151 3.48 -6.34 -12.63
CA LYS A 151 3.68 -4.89 -12.53
C LYS A 151 3.46 -4.33 -11.11
N MET A 152 3.38 -5.21 -10.09
CA MET A 152 3.12 -4.80 -8.72
C MET A 152 4.11 -3.74 -8.27
N LYS A 153 3.62 -2.61 -7.78
CA LYS A 153 4.45 -1.61 -7.10
C LYS A 153 4.48 -1.91 -5.61
N ILE A 154 5.65 -1.88 -5.01
CA ILE A 154 5.84 -2.34 -3.63
C ILE A 154 6.51 -1.23 -2.80
N ILE A 155 5.91 -0.91 -1.67
CA ILE A 155 6.49 -0.04 -0.64
C ILE A 155 6.82 -0.95 0.55
N VAL A 156 8.09 -1.03 0.91
CA VAL A 156 8.54 -1.73 2.11
C VAL A 156 8.96 -0.70 3.15
N ASP A 157 8.51 -0.87 4.38
CA ASP A 157 8.83 0.06 5.44
C ASP A 157 10.05 -0.45 6.22
N LEU A 158 10.95 0.46 6.60
CA LEU A 158 11.81 0.17 7.75
C LEU A 158 10.90 0.06 8.98
N VAL A 159 11.04 -1.02 9.75
CA VAL A 159 10.19 -1.27 10.91
C VAL A 159 10.47 -0.22 11.97
N ILE A 160 9.44 0.41 12.55
CA ILE A 160 9.59 1.43 13.61
C ILE A 160 10.38 0.88 14.82
N PRO A 161 11.10 1.75 15.58
CA PRO A 161 11.80 1.30 16.77
C PRO A 161 10.85 0.82 17.86
N LEU A 162 11.35 -0.07 18.71
CA LEU A 162 10.70 -0.50 19.95
C LEU A 162 11.36 0.19 21.15
N SER A 163 10.59 0.47 22.21
CA SER A 163 11.16 1.01 23.46
C SER A 163 11.97 -0.03 24.26
N PHE A 164 11.82 -1.31 23.90
CA PHE A 164 12.53 -2.44 24.49
C PHE A 164 12.87 -3.47 23.39
N GLY A 165 13.99 -4.18 23.52
CA GLY A 165 14.34 -5.25 22.58
C GLY A 165 14.61 -4.80 21.14
N ASN A 166 14.96 -3.53 20.93
CA ASN A 166 15.10 -2.91 19.59
C ASN A 166 16.24 -3.48 18.72
N GLN A 167 17.20 -4.21 19.32
CA GLN A 167 18.38 -4.71 18.61
C GLN A 167 18.02 -5.59 17.40
N GLY A 168 16.95 -6.39 17.49
CA GLY A 168 16.50 -7.20 16.36
C GLY A 168 15.89 -6.36 15.22
N ILE A 169 15.20 -5.27 15.56
CA ILE A 169 14.68 -4.30 14.58
C ILE A 169 15.83 -3.59 13.87
N GLU A 170 16.85 -3.15 14.61
CA GLU A 170 18.05 -2.53 14.03
C GLU A 170 18.75 -3.47 13.04
N GLN A 171 18.91 -4.75 13.40
CA GLN A 171 19.51 -5.76 12.53
C GLN A 171 18.68 -6.02 11.28
N LEU A 172 17.35 -6.08 11.41
CA LEU A 172 16.44 -6.23 10.28
C LEU A 172 16.51 -5.01 9.35
N ASN A 173 16.37 -3.81 9.90
CA ASN A 173 16.40 -2.56 9.14
C ASN A 173 17.74 -2.35 8.43
N ALA A 174 18.86 -2.80 9.00
CA ALA A 174 20.16 -2.75 8.33
C ALA A 174 20.23 -3.64 7.06
N ARG A 175 19.36 -4.65 6.93
CA ARG A 175 19.32 -5.57 5.79
C ARG A 175 18.33 -5.14 4.69
N ILE A 176 17.29 -4.39 5.05
CA ILE A 176 16.22 -4.00 4.12
C ILE A 176 16.75 -3.19 2.92
N PRO A 177 17.63 -2.18 3.06
CA PRO A 177 18.10 -1.37 1.93
C PRO A 177 18.75 -2.18 0.81
N GLU A 178 19.69 -3.04 1.18
CA GLU A 178 20.39 -3.88 0.21
C GLU A 178 19.46 -4.96 -0.38
N TRP A 179 18.59 -5.53 0.45
CA TRP A 179 17.59 -6.49 -0.02
C TRP A 179 16.63 -5.86 -1.03
N ALA A 180 16.02 -4.72 -0.71
CA ALA A 180 15.08 -4.03 -1.58
C ALA A 180 15.75 -3.67 -2.92
N ARG A 181 16.98 -3.15 -2.88
CA ARG A 181 17.78 -2.85 -4.07
C ARG A 181 18.02 -4.10 -4.94
N SER A 182 18.33 -5.24 -4.32
CA SER A 182 18.55 -6.51 -5.04
C SER A 182 17.29 -7.08 -5.69
N MET A 183 16.13 -6.82 -5.09
CA MET A 183 14.84 -7.31 -5.60
C MET A 183 14.19 -6.32 -6.58
N ASN A 184 14.60 -5.05 -6.62
CA ASN A 184 13.98 -4.01 -7.41
C ASN A 184 14.07 -4.26 -8.93
N SER A 185 13.04 -3.87 -9.68
CA SER A 185 13.06 -3.85 -11.15
C SER A 185 12.22 -2.68 -11.69
N THR A 186 12.40 -2.33 -12.97
CA THR A 186 11.61 -1.27 -13.61
C THR A 186 10.14 -1.65 -13.71
N GLU A 187 9.85 -2.91 -14.02
CA GLU A 187 8.48 -3.41 -14.21
C GLU A 187 7.71 -3.51 -12.88
N SER A 188 8.39 -3.88 -11.80
CA SER A 188 7.81 -4.05 -10.46
C SER A 188 8.71 -3.36 -9.43
N PRO A 189 8.60 -2.03 -9.30
CA PRO A 189 9.51 -1.25 -8.47
C PRO A 189 9.24 -1.45 -6.98
N ILE A 190 10.32 -1.42 -6.20
CA ILE A 190 10.34 -1.47 -4.74
C ILE A 190 10.98 -0.17 -4.24
N VAL A 191 10.26 0.57 -3.40
CA VAL A 191 10.78 1.74 -2.68
C VAL A 191 10.70 1.50 -1.18
N ILE A 192 11.57 2.19 -0.43
CA ILE A 192 11.62 2.08 1.02
C ILE A 192 10.97 3.31 1.64
N ALA A 193 9.99 3.10 2.52
CA ALA A 193 9.55 4.12 3.44
C ALA A 193 10.40 4.03 4.72
N ASP A 194 11.24 5.03 4.97
CA ASP A 194 12.03 5.08 6.21
C ASP A 194 11.17 5.58 7.38
N CYS A 195 10.39 4.66 7.96
CA CYS A 195 9.56 4.89 9.14
C CYS A 195 10.36 4.83 10.46
N TYR A 196 11.66 4.51 10.41
CA TYR A 196 12.51 4.34 11.60
C TYR A 196 13.27 5.61 11.96
N THR A 197 13.91 6.25 10.97
CA THR A 197 14.79 7.39 11.22
C THR A 197 14.02 8.59 11.78
N GLY A 198 14.42 9.03 12.97
CA GLY A 198 13.80 10.15 13.67
C GLY A 198 12.52 9.80 14.44
N PHE A 199 12.11 8.53 14.45
CA PHE A 199 11.01 8.05 15.28
C PHE A 199 11.46 7.90 16.74
N ASN A 200 10.79 8.55 17.68
CA ASN A 200 11.16 8.49 19.10
C ASN A 200 10.35 7.41 19.82
N ALA A 201 11.00 6.29 20.15
CA ALA A 201 10.35 5.14 20.81
C ALA A 201 9.71 5.46 22.18
N TRP A 202 10.03 6.59 22.81
CA TRP A 202 9.46 6.99 24.10
C TRP A 202 8.23 7.89 23.99
N SER A 203 8.13 8.70 22.93
CA SER A 203 7.03 9.66 22.75
C SER A 203 6.08 9.29 21.61
N ASP A 204 6.57 8.57 20.61
CA ASP A 204 5.82 8.21 19.41
C ASP A 204 5.21 6.80 19.50
N LEU A 205 5.42 6.10 20.62
CA LEU A 205 4.76 4.83 20.96
C LEU A 205 3.83 5.00 22.16
N ARG A 206 2.73 4.24 22.19
CA ARG A 206 1.77 4.25 23.31
C ARG A 206 2.02 3.16 24.36
N ASP A 207 2.64 2.06 23.96
CA ASP A 207 2.90 0.88 24.82
C ASP A 207 4.30 0.28 24.61
N GLY A 208 5.16 1.03 23.93
CA GLY A 208 6.52 0.60 23.62
C GLY A 208 6.66 -0.28 22.37
N VAL A 209 5.55 -0.59 21.69
CA VAL A 209 5.51 -1.32 20.40
C VAL A 209 4.69 -0.57 19.37
N HIS A 210 3.49 -0.13 19.73
CA HIS A 210 2.54 0.44 18.80
C HIS A 210 2.61 1.97 18.79
N PRO A 211 2.46 2.62 17.61
CA PRO A 211 2.44 4.06 17.50
C PRO A 211 1.38 4.75 18.38
N SER A 212 1.73 5.91 18.90
CA SER A 212 0.76 6.93 19.30
C SER A 212 0.27 7.69 18.06
N LEU A 213 -0.63 8.67 18.22
CA LEU A 213 -1.04 9.52 17.09
C LEU A 213 0.13 10.32 16.48
N SER A 214 1.18 10.64 17.24
CA SER A 214 2.37 11.29 16.67
C SER A 214 3.17 10.31 15.82
N GLY A 215 3.37 9.08 16.30
CA GLY A 215 3.99 8.00 15.52
C GLY A 215 3.21 7.66 14.25
N ASP A 216 1.88 7.63 14.32
CA ASP A 216 1.02 7.42 13.15
C ASP A 216 1.21 8.49 12.08
N ARG A 217 1.40 9.75 12.48
CA ARG A 217 1.71 10.84 11.53
C ARG A 217 3.09 10.65 10.90
N ILE A 218 4.09 10.25 11.67
CA ILE A 218 5.42 9.96 11.13
C ILE A 218 5.33 8.87 10.07
N ILE A 219 4.65 7.74 10.35
CA ILE A 219 4.47 6.67 9.36
C ILE A 219 3.76 7.20 8.12
N ALA A 220 2.66 7.94 8.28
CA ALA A 220 1.92 8.50 7.16
C ALA A 220 2.75 9.49 6.31
N ASP A 221 3.61 10.30 6.93
CA ASP A 221 4.49 11.25 6.25
C ASP A 221 5.62 10.56 5.47
N ARG A 222 5.95 9.30 5.80
CA ARG A 222 6.95 8.49 5.10
C ARG A 222 6.36 7.66 3.98
N VAL A 223 5.21 7.03 4.25
CA VAL A 223 4.53 6.13 3.29
C VAL A 223 3.74 6.93 2.26
N GLY A 224 3.03 7.97 2.69
CA GLY A 224 2.07 8.69 1.87
C GLY A 224 2.65 9.30 0.59
N PRO A 225 3.73 10.09 0.63
CA PRO A 225 4.33 10.66 -0.58
C PRO A 225 4.74 9.59 -1.62
N LEU A 226 5.28 8.46 -1.17
CA LEU A 226 5.65 7.33 -2.03
C LEU A 226 4.42 6.68 -2.66
N LEU A 227 3.36 6.49 -1.88
CA LEU A 227 2.10 5.96 -2.38
C LEU A 227 1.47 6.88 -3.43
N LEU A 228 1.42 8.18 -3.17
CA LEU A 228 0.89 9.17 -4.12
C LEU A 228 1.66 9.13 -5.45
N GLU A 229 2.99 8.99 -5.41
CA GLU A 229 3.80 8.82 -6.61
C GLU A 229 3.43 7.55 -7.37
N TYR A 230 3.36 6.41 -6.69
CA TYR A 230 2.99 5.14 -7.32
C TYR A 230 1.58 5.13 -7.90
N VAL A 231 0.61 5.77 -7.24
CA VAL A 231 -0.75 5.94 -7.77
C VAL A 231 -0.71 6.74 -9.06
N ARG A 232 0.01 7.87 -9.10
CA ARG A 232 0.13 8.69 -10.33
C ARG A 232 0.78 7.89 -11.47
N GLN A 233 1.90 7.22 -11.22
CA GLN A 233 2.56 6.38 -12.22
C GLN A 233 1.63 5.27 -12.75
N ALA A 234 0.82 4.66 -11.86
CA ALA A 234 -0.09 3.61 -12.24
C ALA A 234 -1.31 4.13 -13.02
N LEU A 235 -1.71 5.39 -12.81
CA LEU A 235 -2.72 6.07 -13.63
C LEU A 235 -2.17 6.49 -15.00
N ASP A 236 -0.94 6.99 -15.07
CA ASP A 236 -0.29 7.41 -16.33
C ASP A 236 0.03 6.22 -17.25
N GLY A 237 0.25 5.04 -16.68
CA GLY A 237 0.55 3.81 -17.42
C GLY A 237 -0.68 3.07 -17.97
N ARG A 238 -1.89 3.65 -17.90
CA ARG A 238 -3.16 3.07 -18.36
C ARG A 238 -3.59 3.55 -19.74
#